data_AF-A0A936DJV9-F1
#
_entry.id   AF-A0A936DJV9-F1
#
_cell.length_a   1.000
_cell.length_b   1.000
_cell.length_c   1.000
_cell.angle_alpha   90.00
_cell.angle_beta   90.00
_cell.angle_gamma   90.00
#
_symmetry.space_group_name_H-M   'P 1'
#
loop_
_entity.id
_entity.type
_entity.pdbx_description
1 polymer ?
#
loop_
_entity_poly.entity_id
_entity_poly.type
_entity_poly.pdbx_seq_one_letter_code
_entity_poly.pdbx_strand_id
1 'polypeptide(L)'
;MEISIVAFNELLNNKNIIVKAFREHSKASEKYIDVTILQPDGYLWKGSIPYFYRRTGLFIETPEDLVDYLNNVYPLFSKNAVDKFVAIEKKRWSDEMSGKETTKGFFDKLLNLEWNSVQYDLPANRNFARRIQDIKEFGYTLATDTRRRVKGKYITDTHLQLVPLPKGGVTGYEVMSQTFKARAIAVMEAVNVYELSTSNKHGLLPDHKFPEIRWDEETRAENPEEMNEAQIKEKFQLVDNQRNQQKREVCRRCFQTGQRGKLYGLNFFYQGDENWSTEFPRVGKEAEKGCVGCGWYDIQKWRDSLNEFISLNKK
;
A
#
# COMPACT_ATOMS: atom_id res chain seq x y z
N MET A 1 -14.81 7.75 12.17
CA MET A 1 -15.49 6.63 12.82
C MET A 1 -15.95 7.13 14.17
N GLU A 2 -17.24 7.40 14.32
CA GLU A 2 -17.83 7.85 15.58
C GLU A 2 -18.37 6.62 16.31
N ILE A 3 -17.50 5.93 17.03
CA ILE A 3 -17.87 4.79 17.88
C ILE A 3 -17.07 4.86 19.17
N SER A 4 -17.73 4.59 20.30
CA SER A 4 -17.03 4.52 21.58
C SER A 4 -16.18 3.25 21.66
N ILE A 5 -15.12 3.26 22.46
CA ILE A 5 -14.27 2.07 22.66
C ILE A 5 -15.09 0.90 23.23
N VAL A 6 -16.08 1.19 24.07
CA VAL A 6 -16.97 0.17 24.66
C VAL A 6 -17.81 -0.48 23.57
N ALA A 7 -18.52 0.33 22.77
CA ALA A 7 -19.35 -0.18 21.68
C ALA A 7 -18.52 -0.92 20.62
N PHE A 8 -17.31 -0.45 20.33
CA PHE A 8 -16.43 -1.14 19.37
C PHE A 8 -15.93 -2.49 19.91
N ASN A 9 -15.57 -2.59 21.20
CA ASN A 9 -15.16 -3.88 21.78
C ASN A 9 -16.32 -4.89 21.82
N GLU A 10 -17.56 -4.43 22.02
CA GLU A 10 -18.75 -5.28 21.91
C GLU A 10 -18.94 -5.80 20.48
N LEU A 11 -18.80 -4.91 19.48
CA LEU A 11 -18.89 -5.27 18.06
C LEU A 11 -17.80 -6.26 17.63
N LEU A 12 -16.56 -6.04 18.08
CA LEU A 12 -15.41 -6.88 17.74
C LEU A 12 -15.59 -8.34 18.17
N ASN A 13 -16.29 -8.56 19.29
CA ASN A 13 -16.58 -9.87 19.87
C ASN A 13 -15.37 -10.84 19.96
N ASN A 14 -14.16 -10.28 20.02
CA ASN A 14 -12.91 -11.02 20.12
C ASN A 14 -12.21 -10.66 21.43
N LYS A 15 -12.36 -11.52 22.43
CA LYS A 15 -11.80 -11.30 23.79
C LYS A 15 -10.27 -11.24 23.82
N ASN A 16 -9.62 -11.67 22.75
CA ASN A 16 -8.17 -11.70 22.61
C ASN A 16 -7.58 -10.40 22.06
N ILE A 17 -8.42 -9.47 21.60
CA ILE A 17 -8.01 -8.14 21.13
C ILE A 17 -8.63 -7.09 22.03
N ILE A 18 -7.81 -6.41 22.82
CA ILE A 18 -8.25 -5.38 23.74
C ILE A 18 -7.96 -4.02 23.13
N VAL A 19 -9.00 -3.30 22.71
CA VAL A 19 -8.87 -1.93 22.19
C VAL A 19 -8.69 -0.93 23.33
N LYS A 20 -7.68 -0.06 23.21
CA LYS A 20 -7.29 0.93 24.22
C LYS A 20 -7.65 2.35 23.83
N ALA A 21 -7.46 2.72 22.57
CA ALA A 21 -7.75 4.07 22.07
C ALA A 21 -7.82 4.10 20.55
N PHE A 22 -8.50 5.11 20.02
CA PHE A 22 -8.36 5.55 18.64
C PHE A 22 -7.49 6.80 18.61
N ARG A 23 -6.51 6.84 17.71
CA ARG A 23 -5.62 7.99 17.54
C ARG A 23 -5.62 8.47 16.10
N GLU A 24 -5.49 9.78 15.94
CA GLU A 24 -5.36 10.41 14.63
C GLU A 24 -4.07 11.21 14.56
N HIS A 25 -3.35 11.03 13.45
CA HIS A 25 -2.21 11.83 13.06
C HIS A 25 -2.60 12.72 11.87
N SER A 26 -3.20 13.88 12.18
CA SER A 26 -3.73 14.81 11.18
C SER A 26 -2.73 15.20 10.09
N LYS A 27 -1.49 15.56 10.45
CA LYS A 27 -0.43 15.93 9.48
C LYS A 27 -0.07 14.82 8.50
N ALA A 28 -0.12 13.56 8.92
CA ALA A 28 0.20 12.42 8.07
C ALA A 28 -1.04 11.83 7.38
N SER A 29 -2.24 12.30 7.75
CA SER A 29 -3.52 11.72 7.36
C SER A 29 -3.55 10.21 7.64
N GLU A 30 -3.18 9.84 8.87
CA GLU A 30 -3.14 8.47 9.36
C GLU A 30 -4.05 8.33 10.60
N LYS A 31 -4.77 7.22 10.72
CA LYS A 31 -5.56 6.88 11.90
C LYS A 31 -5.19 5.48 12.38
N TYR A 32 -5.13 5.33 13.70
CA TYR A 32 -4.60 4.18 14.39
C TYR A 32 -5.56 3.69 15.47
N ILE A 33 -5.61 2.38 15.66
CA ILE A 33 -6.25 1.75 16.81
C ILE A 33 -5.17 1.14 17.70
N ASP A 34 -5.13 1.59 18.95
CA ASP A 34 -4.21 1.09 19.97
C ASP A 34 -4.78 -0.17 20.57
N VAL A 35 -4.02 -1.27 20.53
CA VAL A 35 -4.50 -2.60 20.92
C VAL A 35 -3.51 -3.33 21.81
N THR A 36 -4.05 -4.26 22.60
CA THR A 36 -3.29 -5.35 23.20
C THR A 36 -3.85 -6.66 22.66
N ILE A 37 -3.01 -7.45 22.00
CA ILE A 37 -3.39 -8.73 21.42
C ILE A 37 -2.81 -9.84 22.30
N LEU A 38 -3.68 -10.70 22.81
CA LEU A 38 -3.34 -11.88 23.60
C LEU A 38 -3.52 -13.14 22.72
N GLN A 39 -2.49 -13.95 22.63
CA GLN A 39 -2.53 -15.21 21.89
C GLN A 39 -2.84 -16.38 22.83
N PRO A 40 -3.35 -17.52 22.32
CA PRO A 40 -3.72 -18.66 23.17
C PRO A 40 -2.57 -19.23 24.00
N ASP A 41 -1.32 -19.07 23.54
CA ASP A 41 -0.09 -19.47 24.23
C ASP A 41 0.37 -18.47 25.31
N GLY A 42 -0.42 -17.41 25.56
CA GLY A 42 -0.11 -16.35 26.49
C GLY A 42 0.84 -15.27 25.94
N TYR A 43 1.28 -15.40 24.68
CA TYR A 43 2.08 -14.35 24.04
C TYR A 43 1.25 -13.08 23.90
N LEU A 44 1.86 -11.94 24.25
CA LEU A 44 1.18 -10.66 24.31
C LEU A 44 1.92 -9.64 23.44
N TRP A 45 1.20 -9.07 22.48
CA TRP A 45 1.68 -7.97 21.65
C TRP A 45 0.93 -6.68 22.00
N LYS A 46 1.66 -5.57 22.16
CA LYS A 46 1.08 -4.24 22.41
C LYS A 46 1.53 -3.28 21.32
N GLY A 47 0.60 -2.54 20.75
CA GLY A 47 0.96 -1.58 19.73
C GLY A 47 -0.23 -0.85 19.16
N SER A 48 0.01 -0.21 18.03
CA SER A 48 -1.03 0.47 17.27
C SER A 48 -1.08 -0.07 15.86
N ILE A 49 -2.28 -0.37 15.38
CA ILE A 49 -2.52 -0.84 14.03
C ILE A 49 -3.15 0.30 13.24
N PRO A 50 -2.58 0.75 12.11
CA PRO A 50 -3.25 1.73 11.27
C PRO A 50 -4.50 1.11 10.67
N TYR A 51 -5.59 1.88 10.61
CA TYR A 51 -6.80 1.53 9.86
C TYR A 51 -7.14 2.57 8.80
N PHE A 52 -6.51 3.74 8.86
CA PHE A 52 -6.53 4.72 7.80
C PHE A 52 -5.10 5.15 7.54
N TYR A 53 -4.60 4.93 6.33
CA TYR A 53 -3.25 5.25 5.96
C TYR A 53 -3.13 5.46 4.45
N ARG A 54 -3.07 6.74 4.07
CA ARG A 54 -2.98 7.19 2.67
C ARG A 54 -1.85 6.56 1.86
N ARG A 55 -0.65 6.38 2.43
CA ARG A 55 0.53 5.89 1.67
C ARG A 55 0.50 4.39 1.40
N THR A 56 -0.10 3.61 2.29
CA THR A 56 -0.33 2.17 2.06
C THR A 56 -1.63 1.91 1.32
N GLY A 57 -2.50 2.91 1.20
CA GLY A 57 -3.78 2.76 0.53
C GLY A 57 -4.86 2.12 1.40
N LEU A 58 -4.69 2.14 2.72
CA LEU A 58 -5.62 1.60 3.71
C LEU A 58 -6.65 2.66 4.09
N PHE A 59 -7.93 2.40 3.90
CA PHE A 59 -9.01 3.37 4.15
C PHE A 59 -10.22 2.68 4.76
N ILE A 60 -10.08 2.23 6.00
CA ILE A 60 -11.19 1.62 6.75
C ILE A 60 -11.98 2.75 7.41
N GLU A 61 -13.25 2.88 7.02
CA GLU A 61 -14.11 3.99 7.45
C GLU A 61 -15.26 3.51 8.34
N THR A 62 -15.67 2.25 8.21
CA THR A 62 -16.76 1.64 9.00
C THR A 62 -16.22 0.81 10.17
N PRO A 63 -16.94 0.77 11.32
CA PRO A 63 -16.59 -0.10 12.43
C PRO A 63 -16.54 -1.58 12.06
N GLU A 64 -17.46 -2.05 11.22
CA GLU A 64 -17.60 -3.44 10.81
C GLU A 64 -16.38 -3.89 9.99
N ASP A 65 -15.96 -3.09 9.01
CA ASP A 65 -14.76 -3.37 8.21
C ASP A 65 -13.49 -3.38 9.10
N LEU A 66 -13.46 -2.57 10.16
CA LEU A 66 -12.35 -2.55 11.11
C LEU A 66 -12.33 -3.80 11.99
N VAL A 67 -13.49 -4.32 12.37
CA VAL A 67 -13.61 -5.59 13.09
C VAL A 67 -13.09 -6.74 12.23
N ASP A 68 -13.53 -6.81 10.98
CA ASP A 68 -13.07 -7.82 10.03
C ASP A 68 -11.56 -7.72 9.82
N TYR A 69 -11.05 -6.51 9.61
CA TYR A 69 -9.63 -6.27 9.48
C TYR A 69 -8.83 -6.73 10.70
N LEU A 70 -9.27 -6.39 11.92
CA LEU A 70 -8.58 -6.79 13.15
C LEU A 70 -8.58 -8.30 13.36
N ASN A 71 -9.70 -8.97 13.08
CA ASN A 71 -9.79 -10.42 13.14
C ASN A 71 -8.92 -11.10 12.08
N ASN A 72 -8.83 -10.54 10.87
CA ASN A 72 -7.98 -11.05 9.79
C ASN A 72 -6.49 -10.93 10.12
N VAL A 73 -6.06 -9.84 10.76
CA VAL A 73 -4.64 -9.65 11.11
C VAL A 73 -4.23 -10.34 12.42
N TYR A 74 -5.20 -10.72 13.27
CA TYR A 74 -4.95 -11.35 14.58
C TYR A 74 -3.95 -12.52 14.55
N PRO A 75 -4.02 -13.50 13.62
CA PRO A 75 -3.09 -14.64 13.59
C PRO A 75 -1.62 -14.24 13.35
N LEU A 76 -1.39 -13.08 12.73
CA LEU A 76 -0.06 -12.56 12.41
C LEU A 76 0.72 -12.10 13.65
N PHE A 77 0.04 -11.93 14.78
CA PHE A 77 0.63 -11.52 16.05
C PHE A 77 0.91 -12.69 16.99
N SER A 78 0.85 -13.93 16.50
CA SER A 78 1.37 -15.09 17.22
C SER A 78 2.90 -15.02 17.34
N LYS A 79 3.46 -15.59 18.41
CA LYS A 79 4.92 -15.62 18.61
C LYS A 79 5.65 -16.19 17.39
N ASN A 80 5.15 -17.30 16.86
CA ASN A 80 5.72 -17.94 15.67
C ASN A 80 5.68 -17.02 14.43
N ALA A 81 4.54 -16.36 14.17
CA ALA A 81 4.41 -15.46 13.03
C ALA A 81 5.32 -14.23 13.16
N VAL A 82 5.42 -13.66 14.36
CA VAL A 82 6.32 -12.55 14.68
C VAL A 82 7.78 -12.95 14.49
N ASP A 83 8.22 -14.07 15.08
CA ASP A 83 9.59 -14.55 14.96
C ASP A 83 9.96 -14.83 13.50
N LYS A 84 9.01 -15.41 12.73
CA LYS A 84 9.15 -15.65 11.30
C LYS A 84 9.27 -14.35 10.51
N PHE A 85 8.42 -13.36 10.79
CA PHE A 85 8.50 -12.03 10.17
C PHE A 85 9.86 -11.38 10.39
N VAL A 86 10.33 -11.35 11.64
CA VAL A 86 11.63 -10.78 12.00
C VAL A 86 12.78 -11.51 11.30
N ALA A 87 12.76 -12.85 11.28
CA ALA A 87 13.80 -13.64 10.63
C ALA A 87 13.86 -13.39 9.11
N ILE A 88 12.71 -13.38 8.43
CA ILE A 88 12.61 -13.11 6.99
C ILE A 88 13.13 -11.72 6.66
N GLU A 89 12.67 -10.69 7.36
CA GLU A 89 13.04 -9.32 7.02
C GLU A 89 14.49 -9.01 7.41
N LYS A 90 15.02 -9.59 8.51
CA LYS A 90 16.45 -9.48 8.85
C LYS A 90 17.35 -10.06 7.75
N LYS A 91 16.99 -11.25 7.23
CA LYS A 91 17.71 -11.88 6.11
C LYS A 91 17.64 -10.99 4.87
N ARG A 92 16.45 -10.55 4.48
CA ARG A 92 16.24 -9.68 3.31
C ARG A 92 17.05 -8.39 3.39
N TRP A 93 17.08 -7.73 4.54
CA TRP A 93 17.85 -6.49 4.69
C TRP A 93 19.36 -6.70 4.63
N SER A 94 19.82 -7.92 4.91
CA SER A 94 21.23 -8.31 4.78
C SER A 94 21.58 -8.64 3.33
N ASP A 95 20.68 -9.33 2.62
CA ASP A 95 20.94 -9.85 1.27
C ASP A 95 20.61 -8.82 0.18
N GLU A 96 19.40 -8.27 0.18
CA GLU A 96 18.85 -7.44 -0.92
C GLU A 96 19.03 -5.93 -0.71
N MET A 97 19.21 -5.49 0.54
CA MET A 97 19.19 -4.06 0.92
C MET A 97 20.51 -3.57 1.50
N SER A 98 21.59 -4.33 1.32
CA SER A 98 22.93 -4.07 1.86
C SER A 98 23.46 -2.68 1.49
N GLY A 99 23.14 -2.16 0.30
CA GLY A 99 23.52 -0.82 -0.15
C GLY A 99 22.77 0.35 0.51
N LYS A 100 21.81 0.11 1.42
CA LYS A 100 20.99 1.15 2.09
C LYS A 100 21.34 1.32 3.56
N GLU A 101 22.64 1.40 3.87
CA GLU A 101 23.18 1.37 5.24
C GLU A 101 22.49 2.31 6.21
N THR A 102 22.25 3.58 5.82
CA THR A 102 21.60 4.56 6.70
C THR A 102 20.16 4.17 7.04
N THR A 103 19.36 3.69 6.08
CA THR A 103 17.98 3.24 6.36
C THR A 103 17.98 1.94 7.14
N LYS A 104 18.93 1.04 6.85
CA LYS A 104 19.08 -0.23 7.54
C LYS A 104 19.28 -0.02 9.03
N GLY A 105 20.12 0.94 9.44
CA GLY A 105 20.31 1.26 10.87
C GLY A 105 19.02 1.68 11.58
N PHE A 106 18.09 2.35 10.89
CA PHE A 106 16.76 2.66 11.44
C PHE A 106 15.88 1.41 11.52
N PHE A 107 15.85 0.62 10.45
CA PHE A 107 15.04 -0.59 10.39
C PHE A 107 15.46 -1.63 11.43
N ASP A 108 16.78 -1.83 11.63
CA ASP A 108 17.34 -2.76 12.60
C ASP A 108 16.90 -2.43 14.03
N LYS A 109 16.76 -1.13 14.37
CA LYS A 109 16.21 -0.71 15.67
C LYS A 109 14.73 -1.03 15.81
N LEU A 110 13.96 -0.92 14.72
CA LEU A 110 12.52 -1.17 14.71
C LEU A 110 12.17 -2.66 14.68
N LEU A 111 13.12 -3.55 14.36
CA LEU A 111 12.91 -5.01 14.35
C LEU A 111 12.58 -5.61 15.72
N ASN A 112 12.75 -4.86 16.82
CA ASN A 112 12.25 -5.25 18.13
C ASN A 112 10.71 -5.21 18.22
N LEU A 113 10.04 -4.60 17.24
CA LEU A 113 8.58 -4.40 17.17
C LEU A 113 8.00 -3.62 18.37
N GLU A 114 8.85 -2.93 19.12
CA GLU A 114 8.47 -2.07 20.24
C GLU A 114 8.37 -0.60 19.78
N TRP A 115 7.86 0.26 20.67
CA TRP A 115 7.88 1.70 20.46
C TRP A 115 9.30 2.25 20.69
N ASN A 116 9.91 2.79 19.65
CA ASN A 116 11.24 3.38 19.68
C ASN A 116 11.13 4.90 19.51
N SER A 117 11.70 5.66 20.44
CA SER A 117 11.83 7.12 20.35
C SER A 117 12.76 7.50 19.20
N VAL A 118 12.32 8.45 18.38
CA VAL A 118 13.12 8.99 17.28
C VAL A 118 14.40 9.63 17.80
N GLN A 119 14.33 10.33 18.92
CA GLN A 119 15.48 11.03 19.50
C GLN A 119 16.43 10.11 20.28
N TYR A 120 15.90 9.12 21.00
CA TYR A 120 16.67 8.36 21.99
C TYR A 120 17.03 6.94 21.58
N ASP A 121 16.22 6.28 20.74
CA ASP A 121 16.40 4.87 20.40
C ASP A 121 16.89 4.66 18.96
N LEU A 122 16.50 5.55 18.05
CA LEU A 122 16.87 5.50 16.62
C LEU A 122 18.22 6.20 16.35
N PRO A 123 18.91 5.87 15.24
CA PRO A 123 20.16 6.53 14.89
C PRO A 123 19.99 8.05 14.73
N ALA A 124 20.94 8.83 15.24
CA ALA A 124 20.93 10.28 15.10
C ALA A 124 21.00 10.68 13.61
N ASN A 125 19.95 11.30 13.09
CA ASN A 125 19.90 11.72 11.69
C ASN A 125 19.02 12.97 11.52
N ARG A 126 19.59 14.05 10.96
CA ARG A 126 18.84 15.30 10.68
C ARG A 126 17.71 15.12 9.68
N ASN A 127 17.72 14.04 8.91
CA ASN A 127 16.72 13.67 7.91
C ASN A 127 16.08 12.30 8.22
N PHE A 128 15.80 12.01 9.50
CA PHE A 128 15.14 10.77 9.91
C PHE A 128 13.81 10.57 9.18
N ALA A 129 13.04 11.65 8.96
CA ALA A 129 11.74 11.60 8.28
C ALA A 129 11.83 10.93 6.90
N ARG A 130 12.90 11.19 6.14
CA ARG A 130 13.13 10.51 4.86
C ARG A 130 13.50 9.03 5.04
N ARG A 131 14.24 8.65 6.09
CA ARG A 131 14.53 7.23 6.37
C ARG A 131 13.27 6.46 6.71
N ILE A 132 12.39 7.06 7.52
CA ILE A 132 11.07 6.50 7.85
C ILE A 132 10.19 6.41 6.61
N GLN A 133 10.24 7.42 5.73
CA GLN A 133 9.55 7.38 4.45
C GLN A 133 10.08 6.26 3.55
N ASP A 134 11.39 6.06 3.44
CA ASP A 134 11.98 4.94 2.68
C ASP A 134 11.47 3.58 3.19
N ILE A 135 11.42 3.38 4.52
CA ILE A 135 10.88 2.16 5.13
C ILE A 135 9.41 1.96 4.73
N LYS A 136 8.60 3.02 4.80
CA LYS A 136 7.20 2.98 4.35
C LYS A 136 7.08 2.68 2.84
N GLU A 137 7.96 3.25 2.01
CA GLU A 137 8.03 3.02 0.57
C GLU A 137 8.53 1.61 0.20
N PHE A 138 9.27 0.94 1.09
CA PHE A 138 9.59 -0.50 0.96
C PHE A 138 8.43 -1.42 1.34
N GLY A 139 7.27 -0.84 1.68
CA GLY A 139 6.01 -1.54 1.95
C GLY A 139 5.76 -1.86 3.41
N TYR A 140 6.66 -1.48 4.33
CA TYR A 140 6.47 -1.77 5.76
C TYR A 140 5.39 -0.87 6.39
N THR A 141 4.65 -1.46 7.32
CA THR A 141 3.68 -0.72 8.13
C THR A 141 4.35 -0.19 9.39
N LEU A 142 4.39 1.12 9.54
CA LEU A 142 4.85 1.78 10.75
C LEU A 142 3.71 2.51 11.44
N ALA A 143 3.57 2.29 12.74
CA ALA A 143 2.72 3.12 13.58
C ALA A 143 3.51 4.28 14.17
N THR A 144 2.87 5.44 14.26
CA THR A 144 3.49 6.68 14.75
C THR A 144 2.74 7.22 15.95
N ASP A 145 3.46 7.63 16.99
CA ASP A 145 2.91 8.36 18.12
C ASP A 145 3.77 9.58 18.43
N THR A 146 3.28 10.76 18.08
CA THR A 146 4.05 12.02 18.17
C THR A 146 4.13 12.59 19.59
N ARG A 147 3.40 12.02 20.55
CA ARG A 147 3.29 12.53 21.92
C ARG A 147 3.52 11.46 22.98
N ARG A 148 4.19 10.37 22.63
CA ARG A 148 4.46 9.29 23.56
C ARG A 148 5.54 9.70 24.57
N ARG A 149 5.33 9.40 25.85
CA ARG A 149 6.32 9.64 26.91
C ARG A 149 7.55 8.76 26.71
N VAL A 150 8.73 9.37 26.76
CA VAL A 150 10.00 8.63 26.69
C VAL A 150 10.23 7.88 28.00
N LYS A 151 10.59 6.60 27.90
CA LYS A 151 10.84 5.73 29.06
C LYS A 151 11.89 6.35 29.99
N GLY A 152 11.57 6.46 31.27
CA GLY A 152 12.47 7.01 32.29
C GLY A 152 12.68 8.54 32.21
N LYS A 153 11.91 9.28 31.40
CA LYS A 153 12.00 10.74 31.30
C LYS A 153 10.64 11.41 31.50
N TYR A 154 10.65 12.71 31.79
CA TYR A 154 9.46 13.56 31.94
C TYR A 154 9.16 14.37 30.66
N ILE A 155 9.55 13.84 29.51
CA ILE A 155 9.34 14.46 28.19
C ILE A 155 8.61 13.49 27.27
N THR A 156 7.97 14.05 26.25
CA THR A 156 7.36 13.30 25.15
C THR A 156 8.21 13.44 23.89
N ASP A 157 8.23 12.39 23.07
CA ASP A 157 8.88 12.39 21.77
C ASP A 157 8.03 11.63 20.74
N THR A 158 8.34 11.81 19.46
CA THR A 158 7.81 10.96 18.41
C THR A 158 8.39 9.56 18.55
N HIS A 159 7.51 8.57 18.67
CA HIS A 159 7.89 7.16 18.66
C HIS A 159 7.34 6.48 17.43
N LEU A 160 8.09 5.48 16.98
CA LEU A 160 7.75 4.64 15.85
C LEU A 160 7.75 3.18 16.29
N GLN A 161 6.82 2.41 15.74
CA GLN A 161 6.73 0.97 15.95
C GLN A 161 6.55 0.29 14.59
N LEU A 162 7.40 -0.70 14.30
CA LEU A 162 7.17 -1.59 13.16
C LEU A 162 6.04 -2.56 13.52
N VAL A 163 5.01 -2.58 12.68
CA VAL A 163 3.88 -3.51 12.84
C VAL A 163 4.15 -4.72 11.95
N PRO A 164 4.14 -5.96 12.48
CA PRO A 164 4.45 -7.18 11.73
C PRO A 164 3.32 -7.60 10.78
N LEU A 165 2.93 -6.69 9.89
CA LEU A 165 1.97 -6.93 8.81
C LEU A 165 2.72 -7.20 7.50
N PRO A 166 2.13 -8.02 6.59
CA PRO A 166 2.61 -8.16 5.23
C PRO A 166 2.87 -6.81 4.55
N LYS A 167 3.93 -6.76 3.74
CA LYS A 167 4.29 -5.56 2.98
C LYS A 167 3.17 -5.21 2.00
N GLY A 168 2.77 -3.94 1.96
CA GLY A 168 1.64 -3.48 1.14
C GLY A 168 0.27 -3.50 1.84
N GLY A 169 0.19 -3.93 3.11
CA GLY A 169 -1.04 -4.04 3.87
C GLY A 169 -1.71 -5.42 3.74
N VAL A 170 -2.76 -5.66 4.54
CA VAL A 170 -3.64 -6.86 4.45
C VAL A 170 -4.85 -6.58 3.55
N THR A 171 -4.72 -5.55 2.73
CA THR A 171 -5.55 -5.38 1.55
C THR A 171 -5.35 -6.63 0.71
N GLY A 172 -6.41 -7.38 0.38
CA GLY A 172 -6.35 -8.54 -0.51
C GLY A 172 -5.97 -8.18 -1.95
N TYR A 173 -4.93 -7.34 -2.10
CA TYR A 173 -4.25 -7.08 -3.33
C TYR A 173 -3.36 -8.27 -3.65
N GLU A 174 -3.20 -8.49 -4.94
CA GLU A 174 -2.42 -9.61 -5.41
C GLU A 174 -0.93 -9.44 -5.07
N VAL A 175 -0.31 -10.51 -4.56
CA VAL A 175 1.12 -10.57 -4.31
C VAL A 175 1.78 -11.32 -5.46
N MET A 176 2.36 -10.60 -6.41
CA MET A 176 3.15 -11.20 -7.49
C MET A 176 4.46 -11.81 -6.98
N SER A 177 4.82 -13.00 -7.51
CA SER A 177 6.10 -13.65 -7.24
C SER A 177 7.29 -12.80 -7.72
N GLN A 178 8.46 -12.97 -7.10
CA GLN A 178 9.67 -12.26 -7.53
C GLN A 178 10.10 -12.67 -8.95
N THR A 179 9.92 -13.96 -9.27
CA THR A 179 10.19 -14.52 -10.61
C THR A 179 9.32 -13.84 -11.66
N PHE A 180 8.01 -13.74 -11.42
CA PHE A 180 7.09 -13.06 -12.32
C PHE A 180 7.45 -11.58 -12.48
N LYS A 181 7.76 -10.87 -11.38
CA LYS A 181 8.15 -9.45 -11.44
C LYS A 181 9.36 -9.22 -12.33
N ALA A 182 10.41 -10.03 -12.16
CA ALA A 182 11.62 -9.92 -12.97
C ALA A 182 11.32 -10.16 -14.46
N ARG A 183 10.51 -11.18 -14.76
CA ARG A 183 10.08 -11.51 -16.12
C ARG A 183 9.23 -10.40 -16.75
N ALA A 184 8.25 -9.89 -16.03
CA ALA A 184 7.38 -8.81 -16.50
C ALA A 184 8.17 -7.52 -16.80
N ILE A 185 9.14 -7.17 -15.93
CA ILE A 185 10.03 -6.02 -16.17
C ILE A 185 10.87 -6.22 -17.43
N ALA A 186 11.40 -7.42 -17.66
CA ALA A 186 12.19 -7.74 -18.85
C ALA A 186 11.35 -7.66 -20.14
N VAL A 187 10.15 -8.27 -20.14
CA VAL A 187 9.21 -8.26 -21.28
C VAL A 187 8.77 -6.84 -21.67
N MET A 188 8.64 -5.96 -20.68
CA MET A 188 8.26 -4.54 -20.87
C MET A 188 9.48 -3.59 -20.92
N GLU A 189 10.67 -4.14 -21.14
CA GLU A 189 11.92 -3.40 -21.44
C GLU A 189 12.35 -2.39 -20.36
N ALA A 190 11.90 -2.57 -19.13
CA ALA A 190 12.21 -1.71 -17.99
C ALA A 190 11.96 -0.19 -18.25
N VAL A 191 10.94 0.13 -19.04
CA VAL A 191 10.52 1.51 -19.33
C VAL A 191 9.41 1.94 -18.35
N ASN A 192 9.61 3.03 -17.62
CA ASN A 192 8.53 3.67 -16.87
C ASN A 192 7.52 4.28 -17.85
N VAL A 193 6.31 3.74 -17.91
CA VAL A 193 5.31 4.23 -18.89
C VAL A 193 4.80 5.64 -18.56
N TYR A 194 4.91 6.08 -17.30
CA TYR A 194 4.50 7.42 -16.88
C TYR A 194 5.53 8.49 -17.29
N GLU A 195 6.81 8.17 -17.31
CA GLU A 195 7.86 9.17 -17.61
C GLU A 195 8.49 8.94 -18.98
N LEU A 196 8.15 7.83 -19.63
CA LEU A 196 8.80 7.31 -20.84
C LEU A 196 10.33 7.27 -20.67
N SER A 197 10.78 6.72 -19.54
CA SER A 197 12.18 6.76 -19.14
C SER A 197 12.64 5.41 -18.57
N THR A 198 13.91 5.09 -18.81
CA THR A 198 14.61 3.93 -18.21
C THR A 198 15.48 4.33 -17.01
N SER A 199 15.56 5.62 -16.68
CA SER A 199 16.44 6.14 -15.62
C SER A 199 16.12 5.61 -14.22
N ASN A 200 14.86 5.20 -13.97
CA ASN A 200 14.39 4.67 -12.69
C ASN A 200 14.09 3.16 -12.72
N LYS A 201 14.72 2.39 -13.61
CA LYS A 201 14.51 0.93 -13.79
C LYS A 201 14.54 0.10 -12.50
N HIS A 202 15.33 0.52 -11.50
CA HIS A 202 15.46 -0.19 -10.22
C HIS A 202 14.26 -0.02 -9.27
N GLY A 203 13.39 0.96 -9.52
CA GLY A 203 12.19 1.22 -8.74
C GLY A 203 10.89 0.82 -9.43
N LEU A 204 10.97 0.21 -10.62
CA LEU A 204 9.80 -0.19 -11.39
C LEU A 204 9.15 -1.44 -10.82
N LEU A 205 7.83 -1.45 -10.90
CA LEU A 205 7.00 -2.59 -10.54
C LEU A 205 5.96 -2.79 -11.65
N PRO A 206 5.64 -4.06 -11.99
CA PRO A 206 4.46 -4.37 -12.77
C PRO A 206 3.21 -3.99 -11.98
N ASP A 207 2.34 -3.22 -12.60
CA ASP A 207 1.05 -2.82 -12.06
C ASP A 207 -0.07 -3.22 -13.02
N HIS A 208 -1.17 -3.75 -12.49
CA HIS A 208 -2.31 -4.17 -13.30
C HIS A 208 -2.98 -2.99 -13.96
N LYS A 209 -3.15 -3.00 -15.29
CA LYS A 209 -3.94 -1.99 -16.00
C LYS A 209 -5.35 -1.86 -15.43
N PHE A 210 -6.03 -2.98 -15.24
CA PHE A 210 -7.33 -3.04 -14.56
C PHE A 210 -7.16 -2.88 -13.04
N PRO A 211 -7.68 -1.81 -12.42
CA PRO A 211 -7.41 -1.51 -11.02
C PRO A 211 -8.12 -2.49 -10.08
N GLU A 212 -7.36 -3.02 -9.10
CA GLU A 212 -7.82 -4.05 -8.15
C GLU A 212 -9.05 -3.66 -7.33
N ILE A 213 -9.32 -2.36 -7.14
CA ILE A 213 -10.55 -1.86 -6.48
C ILE A 213 -11.83 -2.26 -7.23
N ARG A 214 -11.72 -2.65 -8.51
CA ARG A 214 -12.85 -3.06 -9.35
C ARG A 214 -12.96 -4.56 -9.50
N TRP A 215 -12.12 -5.34 -8.83
CA TRP A 215 -12.16 -6.80 -8.95
C TRP A 215 -13.22 -7.38 -8.01
N ASP A 216 -13.94 -8.38 -8.50
CA ASP A 216 -14.68 -9.32 -7.66
C ASP A 216 -13.86 -10.60 -7.44
N GLU A 217 -14.42 -11.59 -6.77
CA GLU A 217 -13.75 -12.87 -6.51
C GLU A 217 -13.40 -13.62 -7.79
N GLU A 218 -14.25 -13.56 -8.82
CA GLU A 218 -14.00 -14.21 -10.11
C GLU A 218 -12.90 -13.51 -10.92
N THR A 219 -12.78 -12.18 -10.75
CA THR A 219 -11.81 -11.35 -11.48
C THR A 219 -10.44 -11.33 -10.81
N ARG A 220 -10.33 -11.78 -9.55
CA ARG A 220 -9.05 -12.17 -8.95
C ARG A 220 -8.52 -13.41 -9.67
N ALA A 221 -7.96 -13.18 -10.85
CA ALA A 221 -7.18 -14.19 -11.54
C ALA A 221 -5.82 -14.31 -10.85
N GLU A 222 -5.34 -15.54 -10.67
CA GLU A 222 -3.92 -15.77 -10.39
C GLU A 222 -3.10 -15.29 -11.60
N ASN A 223 -1.95 -14.66 -11.37
CA ASN A 223 -0.96 -14.42 -12.42
C ASN A 223 0.01 -15.61 -12.49
N PRO A 224 -0.26 -16.64 -13.33
CA PRO A 224 0.63 -17.77 -13.44
C PRO A 224 1.98 -17.32 -14.01
N GLU A 225 3.05 -17.93 -13.53
CA GLU A 225 4.40 -17.67 -14.03
C GLU A 225 4.55 -17.97 -15.52
N GLU A 226 3.66 -18.80 -16.07
CA GLU A 226 3.60 -19.23 -17.48
C GLU A 226 2.84 -18.25 -18.40
N MET A 227 2.30 -17.13 -17.88
CA MET A 227 1.58 -16.13 -18.68
C MET A 227 2.45 -15.69 -19.87
N ASN A 228 1.97 -15.72 -21.11
CA ASN A 228 2.82 -15.38 -22.24
C ASN A 228 3.14 -13.87 -22.31
N GLU A 229 4.15 -13.49 -23.10
CA GLU A 229 4.60 -12.09 -23.16
C GLU A 229 3.52 -11.11 -23.63
N ALA A 230 2.63 -11.54 -24.55
CA ALA A 230 1.53 -10.72 -25.04
C ALA A 230 0.52 -10.44 -23.93
N GLN A 231 0.15 -11.47 -23.16
CA GLN A 231 -0.73 -11.34 -22.00
C GLN A 231 -0.11 -10.44 -20.92
N ILE A 232 1.20 -10.51 -20.71
CA ILE A 232 1.90 -9.60 -19.78
C ILE A 232 1.75 -8.15 -20.25
N LYS A 233 2.03 -7.85 -21.52
CA LYS A 233 1.92 -6.49 -22.08
C LYS A 233 0.47 -5.99 -22.12
N GLU A 234 -0.49 -6.89 -22.25
CA GLU A 234 -1.91 -6.57 -22.21
C GLU A 234 -2.35 -6.19 -20.80
N LYS A 235 -2.04 -7.02 -19.80
CA LYS A 235 -2.53 -6.88 -18.42
C LYS A 235 -1.75 -5.88 -17.57
N PHE A 236 -0.48 -5.63 -17.87
CA PHE A 236 0.42 -4.87 -17.00
C PHE A 236 0.98 -3.62 -17.65
N GLN A 237 1.40 -2.69 -16.80
CA GLN A 237 2.24 -1.57 -17.16
C GLN A 237 3.34 -1.39 -16.11
N LEU A 238 4.48 -0.83 -16.51
CA LEU A 238 5.59 -0.56 -15.59
C LEU A 238 5.53 0.86 -15.05
N VAL A 239 5.37 0.98 -13.75
CA VAL A 239 5.36 2.25 -13.03
C VAL A 239 6.20 2.13 -11.77
N ASP A 240 6.71 3.25 -11.27
CA ASP A 240 7.31 3.26 -9.94
C ASP A 240 6.24 3.26 -8.82
N ASN A 241 6.69 3.07 -7.59
CA ASN A 241 5.82 3.09 -6.40
C ASN A 241 4.98 4.37 -6.27
N GLN A 242 5.54 5.53 -6.59
CA GLN A 242 4.83 6.80 -6.48
C GLN A 242 3.70 6.89 -7.50
N ARG A 243 3.95 6.50 -8.75
CA ARG A 243 2.94 6.51 -9.82
C ARG A 243 1.89 5.44 -9.61
N ASN A 244 2.26 4.26 -9.11
CA ASN A 244 1.29 3.24 -8.68
C ASN A 244 0.34 3.80 -7.60
N GLN A 245 0.86 4.47 -6.57
CA GLN A 245 0.03 5.11 -5.55
C GLN A 245 -0.89 6.19 -6.13
N GLN A 246 -0.40 7.02 -7.06
CA GLN A 246 -1.22 8.02 -7.75
C GLN A 246 -2.35 7.38 -8.54
N LYS A 247 -2.06 6.32 -9.30
CA LYS A 247 -3.08 5.54 -10.01
C LYS A 247 -4.15 5.01 -9.07
N ARG A 248 -3.75 4.37 -7.96
CA ARG A 248 -4.69 3.84 -6.95
C ARG A 248 -5.65 4.91 -6.44
N GLU A 249 -5.13 6.09 -6.13
CA GLU A 249 -5.95 7.23 -5.67
C GLU A 249 -6.93 7.70 -6.75
N VAL A 250 -6.46 7.83 -7.99
CA VAL A 250 -7.29 8.26 -9.11
C VAL A 250 -8.38 7.24 -9.43
N CYS A 251 -8.03 5.95 -9.43
CA CYS A 251 -8.97 4.85 -9.64
C CYS A 251 -9.99 4.75 -8.49
N ARG A 252 -9.58 4.96 -7.23
CA ARG A 252 -10.49 5.03 -6.08
C ARG A 252 -11.49 6.17 -6.21
N ARG A 253 -11.02 7.37 -6.54
CA ARG A 253 -11.91 8.51 -6.76
C ARG A 253 -12.91 8.23 -7.87
N CYS A 254 -12.46 7.68 -8.99
CA CYS A 254 -13.32 7.26 -10.10
C CYS A 254 -14.37 6.22 -9.64
N PHE A 255 -13.99 5.24 -8.82
CA PHE A 255 -14.90 4.25 -8.28
C PHE A 255 -15.99 4.87 -7.39
N GLN A 256 -15.63 5.88 -6.58
CA GLN A 256 -16.54 6.56 -5.65
C GLN A 256 -17.47 7.53 -6.37
N THR A 257 -16.90 8.42 -7.20
CA THR A 257 -17.61 9.57 -7.76
C THR A 257 -18.12 9.35 -9.18
N GLY A 258 -17.66 8.31 -9.86
CA GLY A 258 -17.91 8.10 -11.30
C GLY A 258 -17.09 9.02 -12.20
N GLN A 259 -16.18 9.84 -11.67
CA GLN A 259 -15.34 10.75 -12.45
C GLN A 259 -14.00 10.08 -12.80
N ARG A 260 -13.80 9.78 -14.08
CA ARG A 260 -12.61 9.11 -14.60
C ARG A 260 -11.36 9.97 -14.42
N GLY A 261 -10.22 9.28 -14.32
CA GLY A 261 -8.93 9.90 -14.07
C GLY A 261 -8.41 10.72 -15.24
N LYS A 262 -7.85 11.90 -14.95
CA LYS A 262 -7.15 12.75 -15.92
C LYS A 262 -5.64 12.58 -15.72
N LEU A 263 -4.93 12.19 -16.77
CA LEU A 263 -3.47 12.07 -16.75
C LEU A 263 -2.87 13.43 -17.13
N TYR A 264 -1.91 13.93 -16.34
CA TYR A 264 -1.34 15.29 -16.47
C TYR A 264 -2.38 16.44 -16.48
N GLY A 265 -3.59 16.20 -15.97
CA GLY A 265 -4.68 17.19 -16.02
C GLY A 265 -5.34 17.36 -17.40
N LEU A 266 -5.00 16.51 -18.38
CA LEU A 266 -5.56 16.58 -19.73
C LEU A 266 -6.92 15.87 -19.82
N ASN A 267 -7.90 16.53 -20.44
CA ASN A 267 -9.22 15.99 -20.76
C ASN A 267 -9.16 15.15 -22.04
N PHE A 268 -8.29 14.16 -22.09
CA PHE A 268 -8.18 13.26 -23.23
C PHE A 268 -8.52 11.83 -22.81
N PHE A 269 -9.47 11.23 -23.50
CA PHE A 269 -9.87 9.84 -23.34
C PHE A 269 -9.93 9.22 -24.74
N TYR A 270 -9.10 8.20 -25.00
CA TYR A 270 -9.08 7.56 -26.32
C TYR A 270 -10.34 6.69 -26.57
N GLN A 271 -11.15 6.49 -25.53
CA GLN A 271 -12.46 5.86 -25.60
C GLN A 271 -13.35 6.36 -24.44
N GLY A 272 -14.63 6.64 -24.74
CA GLY A 272 -15.57 7.23 -23.80
C GLY A 272 -15.21 8.68 -23.45
N ASP A 273 -15.68 9.15 -22.29
CA ASP A 273 -15.47 10.53 -21.83
C ASP A 273 -14.97 10.58 -20.37
N GLU A 274 -15.13 11.71 -19.67
CA GLU A 274 -14.69 11.86 -18.28
C GLU A 274 -15.59 11.15 -17.26
N ASN A 275 -16.76 10.68 -17.65
CA ASN A 275 -17.74 10.04 -16.79
C ASN A 275 -17.67 8.51 -16.94
N TRP A 276 -17.90 7.81 -15.83
CA TRP A 276 -18.09 6.37 -15.85
C TRP A 276 -19.42 6.05 -16.53
N SER A 277 -19.38 5.23 -17.60
CA SER A 277 -20.61 4.81 -18.28
C SER A 277 -21.47 3.93 -17.38
N THR A 278 -22.78 4.22 -17.35
CA THR A 278 -23.77 3.40 -16.64
C THR A 278 -24.01 2.04 -17.30
N GLU A 279 -23.50 1.83 -18.51
CA GLU A 279 -23.56 0.54 -19.23
C GLU A 279 -22.66 -0.52 -18.60
N PHE A 280 -21.62 -0.13 -17.86
CA PHE A 280 -20.68 -1.06 -17.25
C PHE A 280 -20.87 -1.15 -15.73
N PRO A 281 -20.82 -2.37 -15.16
CA PRO A 281 -20.87 -2.53 -13.71
C PRO A 281 -19.65 -1.86 -13.06
N ARG A 282 -19.76 -1.55 -11.76
CA ARG A 282 -18.63 -0.92 -11.04
C ARG A 282 -17.51 -1.89 -10.69
N VAL A 283 -17.83 -3.17 -10.52
CA VAL A 283 -16.94 -4.27 -10.16
C VAL A 283 -17.11 -5.46 -11.11
N GLY A 284 -16.11 -6.33 -11.13
CA GLY A 284 -16.07 -7.55 -11.93
C GLY A 284 -15.43 -7.38 -13.30
N LYS A 285 -15.26 -8.48 -14.02
CA LYS A 285 -14.52 -8.54 -15.29
C LYS A 285 -15.06 -7.57 -16.33
N GLU A 286 -16.39 -7.42 -16.39
CA GLU A 286 -17.05 -6.48 -17.30
C GLU A 286 -16.80 -5.01 -16.96
N ALA A 287 -16.45 -4.69 -15.71
CA ALA A 287 -16.09 -3.33 -15.30
C ALA A 287 -14.78 -2.86 -15.96
N GLU A 288 -13.91 -3.77 -16.41
CA GLU A 288 -12.68 -3.40 -17.13
C GLU A 288 -12.98 -2.59 -18.40
N LYS A 289 -14.08 -2.89 -19.08
CA LYS A 289 -14.52 -2.15 -20.28
C LYS A 289 -14.77 -0.67 -20.00
N GLY A 290 -15.24 -0.32 -18.79
CA GLY A 290 -15.43 1.07 -18.37
C GLY A 290 -14.12 1.81 -18.07
N CYS A 291 -13.02 1.09 -17.86
CA CYS A 291 -11.69 1.69 -17.67
C CYS A 291 -11.03 2.06 -19.01
N VAL A 292 -11.33 1.33 -20.08
CA VAL A 292 -10.75 1.54 -21.43
C VAL A 292 -10.98 2.98 -21.91
N GLY A 293 -9.88 3.65 -22.27
CA GLY A 293 -9.87 5.06 -22.66
C GLY A 293 -9.26 5.99 -21.62
N CYS A 294 -9.19 5.59 -20.35
CA CYS A 294 -8.62 6.40 -19.28
C CYS A 294 -7.09 6.29 -19.31
N GLY A 295 -6.39 7.42 -19.20
CA GLY A 295 -4.93 7.43 -19.20
C GLY A 295 -4.29 6.62 -18.07
N TRP A 296 -4.95 6.52 -16.92
CA TRP A 296 -4.47 5.70 -15.80
C TRP A 296 -4.71 4.19 -15.97
N TYR A 297 -5.59 3.79 -16.88
CA TYR A 297 -5.81 2.38 -17.21
C TYR A 297 -4.66 1.87 -18.10
N ASP A 298 -4.35 2.57 -19.19
CA ASP A 298 -3.22 2.24 -20.08
C ASP A 298 -2.51 3.53 -20.51
N ILE A 299 -1.44 3.88 -19.80
CA ILE A 299 -0.70 5.13 -20.03
C ILE A 299 -0.03 5.14 -21.41
N GLN A 300 0.49 4.00 -21.87
CA GLN A 300 1.17 3.89 -23.15
C GLN A 300 0.16 4.10 -24.29
N LYS A 301 -0.94 3.35 -24.31
CA LYS A 301 -1.98 3.50 -25.32
C LYS A 301 -2.57 4.90 -25.31
N TRP A 302 -2.80 5.48 -24.14
CA TRP A 302 -3.28 6.85 -24.02
C TRP A 302 -2.33 7.87 -24.65
N ARG A 303 -1.02 7.73 -24.41
CA ARG A 303 0.01 8.62 -24.97
C ARG A 303 0.09 8.46 -26.49
N ASP A 304 0.04 7.24 -27.00
CA ASP A 304 0.08 6.96 -28.43
C ASP A 304 -1.14 7.54 -29.14
N SER A 305 -2.35 7.32 -28.61
CA SER A 305 -3.58 7.90 -29.15
C SER A 305 -3.59 9.43 -29.08
N LEU A 306 -3.00 10.03 -28.04
CA LEU A 306 -2.88 11.49 -27.96
C LEU A 306 -1.92 12.04 -29.03
N ASN A 307 -0.79 11.38 -29.25
CA ASN A 307 0.16 11.78 -30.29
C ASN A 307 -0.44 11.65 -31.69
N GLU A 308 -1.20 10.58 -31.95
CA GLU A 308 -1.95 10.40 -33.19
C GLU A 308 -2.97 11.53 -33.38
N PHE A 309 -3.79 11.81 -32.36
CA PHE A 309 -4.74 12.91 -32.37
C PHE A 309 -4.06 14.25 -32.68
N ILE A 310 -2.93 14.55 -32.04
CA ILE A 310 -2.15 15.76 -32.30
C ILE A 310 -1.65 15.77 -33.74
N SER A 311 -1.08 14.67 -34.25
CA SER A 311 -0.55 14.59 -35.61
C SER A 311 -1.62 14.84 -36.68
N LEU A 312 -2.81 14.28 -36.50
CA LEU A 312 -3.94 14.46 -37.41
C LEU A 312 -4.51 15.89 -37.39
N ASN A 313 -4.26 16.63 -36.31
CA ASN A 313 -4.80 17.99 -36.10
C ASN A 313 -3.72 19.07 -36.13
N LYS A 314 -2.48 18.75 -36.52
CA LYS A 314 -1.44 19.74 -36.80
C LYS A 314 -1.83 20.50 -38.07
N LYS A 315 -2.15 21.78 -37.91
CA LYS A 315 -2.35 22.72 -39.02
C LYS A 315 -1.03 23.18 -39.59
#